data_AF-A0A2H0GB52-F1
#
_entry.id   AF-A0A2H0GB52-F1
#
_cell.length_a   1.000
_cell.length_b   1.000
_cell.length_c   1.000
_cell.angle_alpha   90.00
_cell.angle_beta   90.00
_cell.angle_gamma   90.00
#
_symmetry.space_group_name_H-M   'P 1'
#
loop_
_entity.id
_entity.type
_entity.pdbx_description
1 polymer ?
#
loop_
_entity_poly.entity_id
_entity_poly.type
_entity_poly.pdbx_seq_one_letter_code
_entity_poly.pdbx_strand_id
1 'polypeptide(L)'
;VWASGHKSIVLLEFKSEISLIRKLPYLFSILSGDISFVGSQVVDYTLPDPGVLIKPGITGLSQLKSVPIRDANATFEQYYIQNQNLIFDLEILLKSILRI
;
A
#
# COMPACT_ATOMS: atom_id res chain seq x y z
N VAL A 1 0.94 6.35 9.44
CA VAL A 1 0.63 6.30 7.99
C VAL A 1 -0.83 6.59 7.77
N TRP A 2 -1.18 7.24 6.67
CA TRP A 2 -2.58 7.46 6.30
C TRP A 2 -3.27 6.13 5.97
N ALA A 3 -4.51 6.00 6.45
CA ALA A 3 -5.41 4.88 6.23
C ALA A 3 -6.72 5.40 5.61
N SER A 4 -7.52 4.48 5.07
CA SER A 4 -8.79 4.81 4.43
C SER A 4 -9.69 5.67 5.34
N GLY A 5 -10.29 6.71 4.77
CA GLY A 5 -11.27 7.56 5.45
C GLY A 5 -10.67 8.56 6.42
N HIS A 6 -9.56 9.23 6.05
CA HIS A 6 -8.91 10.30 6.83
C HIS A 6 -8.40 9.85 8.22
N LYS A 7 -8.21 8.54 8.40
CA LYS A 7 -7.66 7.96 9.63
C LYS A 7 -6.16 7.76 9.45
N SER A 8 -5.42 7.78 10.55
CA SER A 8 -4.01 7.39 10.56
C SER A 8 -3.82 6.18 11.45
N ILE A 9 -2.98 5.24 11.03
CA ILE A 9 -2.56 4.08 11.82
C ILE A 9 -1.04 4.14 12.06
N VAL A 10 -0.60 3.56 13.16
CA VAL A 10 0.83 3.45 13.49
C VAL A 10 1.32 2.09 13.00
N LEU A 11 2.39 2.09 12.19
CA LEU A 11 3.07 0.87 11.80
C LEU A 11 4.34 0.71 12.63
N LEU A 12 4.59 -0.53 13.06
CA LEU A 12 5.83 -0.89 13.73
C LEU A 12 6.88 -1.24 12.68
N GLU A 13 8.09 -0.72 12.87
CA GLU A 13 9.25 -1.10 12.07
C GLU A 13 10.37 -1.59 12.97
N PHE A 14 11.07 -2.64 12.53
CA PHE A 14 12.31 -3.02 13.17
C PHE A 14 13.43 -2.08 12.76
N LYS A 15 14.35 -1.81 13.70
CA LYS A 15 15.57 -1.06 13.42
C LYS A 15 16.58 -2.00 12.76
N SER A 16 16.60 -2.02 11.43
CA SER A 16 17.50 -2.85 10.62
C SER A 16 17.88 -2.13 9.32
N GLU A 17 19.06 -2.38 8.80
CA GLU A 17 19.48 -1.89 7.47
C GLU A 17 18.79 -2.65 6.33
N ILE A 18 18.26 -3.85 6.61
CA ILE A 18 17.60 -4.69 5.61
C ILE A 18 16.12 -4.31 5.52
N SER A 19 15.70 -3.76 4.38
CA SER A 19 14.32 -3.32 4.12
C SER A 19 13.26 -4.40 4.41
N LEU A 20 13.57 -5.66 4.09
CA LEU A 20 12.67 -6.78 4.36
C LEU A 20 12.49 -7.03 5.87
N ILE A 21 13.58 -6.95 6.65
CA ILE A 21 13.53 -7.14 8.10
C ILE A 21 12.80 -5.97 8.78
N ARG A 22 13.03 -4.73 8.31
CA ARG A 22 12.30 -3.54 8.82
C ARG A 22 10.80 -3.72 8.76
N LYS A 23 10.29 -4.30 7.66
CA LYS A 23 8.86 -4.47 7.37
C LYS A 23 8.26 -5.75 7.92
N LEU A 24 9.03 -6.64 8.56
CA LEU A 24 8.48 -7.86 9.16
C LEU A 24 7.30 -7.62 10.12
N PRO A 25 7.30 -6.57 10.97
CA PRO A 25 6.17 -6.32 11.87
C PRO A 25 4.88 -5.97 11.13
N TYR A 26 4.95 -5.52 9.87
CA TYR A 26 3.76 -5.21 9.06
C TYR A 26 2.89 -6.45 8.84
N LEU A 27 3.47 -7.66 8.86
CA LEU A 27 2.71 -8.90 8.78
C LEU A 27 1.66 -9.00 9.89
N PHE A 28 1.96 -8.54 11.10
CA PHE A 28 0.98 -8.50 12.19
C PHE A 28 -0.13 -7.50 11.88
N SER A 29 0.19 -6.32 11.36
CA SER A 29 -0.80 -5.33 10.93
C SER A 29 -1.68 -5.83 9.77
N ILE A 30 -1.15 -6.70 8.89
CA ILE A 30 -1.95 -7.37 7.86
C ILE A 30 -2.93 -8.35 8.50
N LEU A 31 -2.46 -9.19 9.42
CA LEU A 31 -3.30 -10.18 10.10
C LEU A 31 -4.38 -9.53 10.98
N SER A 32 -4.07 -8.39 11.61
CA SER A 32 -5.06 -7.56 12.34
C SER A 32 -6.06 -6.85 11.41
N GLY A 33 -5.77 -6.79 10.11
CA GLY A 33 -6.64 -6.17 9.10
C GLY A 33 -6.50 -4.64 8.97
N ASP A 34 -5.50 -4.05 9.63
CA ASP A 34 -5.19 -2.61 9.58
C ASP A 34 -4.62 -2.21 8.22
N ILE A 35 -3.82 -3.10 7.62
CA ILE A 35 -3.24 -2.94 6.28
C ILE A 35 -3.46 -4.18 5.42
N SER A 36 -3.14 -4.09 4.13
CA SER A 36 -3.24 -5.19 3.16
C SER A 36 -1.87 -5.54 2.57
N PHE A 37 -1.77 -6.70 1.91
CA PHE A 37 -0.65 -7.00 1.02
C PHE A 37 -0.69 -6.09 -0.21
N VAL A 38 -1.87 -5.95 -0.83
CA VAL A 38 -2.12 -5.10 -2.00
C VAL A 38 -3.09 -3.99 -1.63
N GLY A 39 -2.72 -2.74 -1.87
CA GLY A 39 -3.51 -1.57 -1.51
C GLY A 39 -2.89 -0.25 -1.96
N SER A 40 -3.30 0.85 -1.34
CA SER A 40 -2.75 2.18 -1.63
C SER A 40 -1.32 2.32 -1.14
N GLN A 41 -0.66 3.36 -1.61
CA GLN A 41 0.67 3.70 -1.13
C GLN A 41 0.65 4.02 0.37
N VAL A 42 1.61 3.46 1.10
CA VAL A 42 1.87 3.84 2.49
C VAL A 42 2.44 5.25 2.50
N VAL A 43 1.63 6.23 2.91
CA VAL A 43 2.03 7.63 3.03
C VAL A 43 2.19 7.98 4.51
N ASP A 44 3.25 8.71 4.85
CA ASP A 44 3.45 9.19 6.20
C ASP A 44 2.31 10.15 6.62
N TYR A 45 1.85 10.02 7.86
CA TYR A 45 0.78 10.85 8.40
C TYR A 45 1.23 12.31 8.63
N THR A 46 2.54 12.55 8.61
CA THR A 46 3.14 13.90 8.69
C THR A 46 2.94 14.71 7.40
N LEU A 47 2.63 14.05 6.29
CA LEU A 47 2.32 14.70 5.01
C LEU A 47 0.81 15.03 4.93
N PRO A 48 0.42 16.02 4.10
CA PRO A 48 -0.98 16.33 3.86
C PRO A 48 -1.76 15.08 3.44
N ASP A 49 -2.98 14.95 3.96
CA ASP A 49 -3.83 13.81 3.68
C ASP A 49 -3.99 13.62 2.15
N PRO A 50 -3.54 12.47 1.61
CA PRO A 50 -3.68 12.21 0.18
C PRO A 50 -5.13 12.10 -0.26
N GLY A 51 -6.07 11.88 0.66
CA GLY A 51 -7.43 11.44 0.38
C GLY A 51 -7.47 9.95 0.07
N VAL A 52 -6.73 9.14 0.84
CA VAL A 52 -6.61 7.70 0.60
C VAL A 52 -7.97 7.03 0.77
N LEU A 53 -8.50 6.44 -0.31
CA LEU A 53 -9.81 5.79 -0.30
C LEU A 53 -9.76 4.32 0.12
N ILE A 54 -8.62 3.65 -0.13
CA ILE A 54 -8.43 2.21 0.11
C ILE A 54 -7.47 1.96 1.28
N LYS A 55 -7.48 0.74 1.81
CA LYS A 55 -6.52 0.35 2.85
C LYS A 55 -5.08 0.46 2.31
N PRO A 56 -4.13 0.96 3.13
CA PRO A 56 -2.74 0.99 2.73
C PRO A 56 -2.21 -0.44 2.55
N GLY A 57 -1.37 -0.63 1.53
CA GLY A 57 -0.80 -1.91 1.15
C GLY A 57 0.72 -1.93 1.16
N ILE A 58 1.32 -3.10 1.45
CA ILE A 58 2.78 -3.27 1.28
C ILE A 58 3.20 -2.99 -0.17
N THR A 59 2.35 -3.40 -1.13
CA THR A 59 2.48 -3.08 -2.55
C THR A 59 1.13 -2.59 -3.11
N GLY A 60 1.13 -2.11 -4.35
CA GLY A 60 -0.06 -1.55 -4.99
C GLY A 60 0.17 -1.20 -6.45
N LEU A 61 -0.93 -1.08 -7.19
CA LEU A 61 -0.90 -0.77 -8.63
C LEU A 61 -0.23 0.58 -8.92
N SER A 62 -0.50 1.60 -8.10
CA SER A 62 0.13 2.92 -8.19
C SER A 62 1.64 2.87 -7.92
N GLN A 63 2.07 2.02 -6.97
CA GLN A 63 3.49 1.83 -6.64
C GLN A 63 4.26 1.14 -7.79
N LEU A 64 3.66 0.13 -8.43
CA LEU A 64 4.26 -0.55 -9.59
C LEU A 64 4.50 0.40 -10.77
N LYS A 65 3.59 1.35 -11.00
CA LYS A 65 3.70 2.31 -12.11
C LYS A 65 4.62 3.50 -11.79
N SER A 66 5.11 3.62 -10.54
CA SER A 66 6.05 4.67 -10.10
C SER A 66 5.66 6.08 -10.56
N VAL A 67 4.36 6.41 -10.59
CA VAL A 67 3.92 7.71 -11.07
C VAL A 67 3.94 8.71 -9.91
N PRO A 68 4.77 9.77 -9.96
CA PRO A 68 4.86 10.75 -8.87
C PRO A 68 3.65 11.70 -8.83
N ILE A 69 2.73 11.61 -9.80
CA ILE A 69 1.60 12.52 -9.97
C ILE A 69 0.41 12.00 -9.15
N ARG A 70 -0.04 12.81 -8.19
CA ARG A 70 -1.17 12.51 -7.29
C ARG A 70 -2.44 12.10 -8.04
N ASP A 71 -2.76 12.77 -9.14
CA ASP A 71 -3.95 12.48 -9.95
C ASP A 71 -3.87 11.13 -10.67
N ALA A 72 -2.68 10.75 -11.11
CA ALA A 72 -2.45 9.44 -11.72
C ALA A 72 -2.62 8.33 -10.68
N ASN A 73 -2.15 8.55 -9.44
CA ASN A 73 -2.34 7.59 -8.35
C ASN A 73 -3.82 7.39 -8.01
N ALA A 74 -4.61 8.47 -7.95
CA ALA A 74 -6.05 8.37 -7.76
C ALA A 74 -6.73 7.57 -8.89
N THR A 75 -6.30 7.75 -10.14
CA THR A 75 -6.83 7.00 -11.30
C THR A 75 -6.49 5.51 -11.21
N PHE A 76 -5.26 5.15 -10.82
CA PHE A 76 -4.87 3.75 -10.62
C PHE A 76 -5.59 3.11 -9.43
N GLU A 77 -5.80 3.85 -8.35
CA GLU A 77 -6.57 3.38 -7.20
C GLU A 77 -8.03 3.13 -7.57
N GLN A 78 -8.65 4.04 -8.33
CA GLN A 78 -10.01 3.84 -8.86
C GLN A 78 -10.09 2.61 -9.77
N TYR A 79 -9.13 2.43 -10.67
CA TYR A 79 -9.05 1.24 -11.53
C TYR A 79 -8.92 -0.04 -10.69
N TYR A 80 -8.10 -0.02 -9.64
CA TYR A 80 -7.94 -1.13 -8.72
C TYR A 80 -9.25 -1.46 -7.97
N ILE A 81 -9.96 -0.45 -7.46
CA ILE A 81 -11.26 -0.63 -6.78
C ILE A 81 -12.29 -1.26 -7.73
N GLN A 82 -12.35 -0.79 -8.97
CA GLN A 82 -13.31 -1.28 -9.97
C GLN A 82 -13.04 -2.73 -10.40
N ASN A 83 -11.78 -3.17 -10.37
CA ASN A 83 -11.35 -4.48 -10.84
C ASN A 83 -10.85 -5.38 -9.70
N GLN A 84 -11.20 -5.06 -8.44
CA GLN A 84 -10.67 -5.74 -7.28
C GLN A 84 -11.11 -7.21 -7.25
N ASN A 85 -10.17 -8.12 -7.50
CA ASN A 85 -10.37 -9.55 -7.41
C ASN A 85 -9.06 -10.24 -6.98
N LEU A 86 -9.18 -11.46 -6.45
CA LEU A 86 -8.03 -12.22 -5.94
C LEU A 86 -6.94 -12.48 -6.98
N ILE A 87 -7.31 -12.65 -8.25
CA ILE A 87 -6.35 -12.90 -9.34
C ILE A 87 -5.53 -11.63 -9.61
N PHE A 88 -6.18 -10.47 -9.60
CA PHE A 88 -5.53 -9.18 -9.82
C PHE A 88 -4.60 -8.83 -8.65
N ASP A 89 -5.00 -9.11 -7.42
CA ASP A 89 -4.13 -8.95 -6.23
C ASP A 89 -2.89 -9.86 -6.33
N LEU A 90 -3.07 -11.11 -6.77
CA LEU A 90 -1.96 -12.03 -7.00
C LEU A 90 -1.05 -11.55 -8.13
N GLU A 91 -1.61 -11.03 -9.22
CA GLU A 91 -0.84 -10.45 -10.32
C GLU A 91 0.02 -9.28 -9.84
N ILE A 92 -0.54 -8.34 -9.07
CA ILE A 92 0.18 -7.20 -8.52
C ILE A 92 1.30 -7.68 -7.58
N LEU A 93 1.03 -8.66 -6.72
CA LEU A 93 2.05 -9.24 -5.84
C LEU A 93 3.20 -9.88 -6.61
N LEU A 94 2.89 -10.69 -7.63
CA LEU A 94 3.89 -11.34 -8.46
C LEU A 94 4.74 -10.32 -9.21
N LYS A 95 4.12 -9.31 -9.84
CA LYS A 95 4.84 -8.22 -10.50
C LYS A 95 5.73 -7.44 -9.53
N SER A 96 5.27 -7.24 -8.30
CA SER A 96 6.05 -6.55 -7.27
C SER A 96 7.27 -7.34 -6.80
N ILE A 97 7.18 -8.67 -6.72
CA ILE A 97 8.30 -9.55 -6.33
C ILE A 97 9.28 -9.72 -7.50
N LEU A 98 8.75 -9.91 -8.72
CA LEU A 98 9.56 -10.17 -9.91
C LEU A 98 10.13 -8.90 -10.54
N ARG A 99 9.59 -7.71 -10.21
CA ARG A 99 9.90 -6.42 -10.87
C ARG A 99 9.74 -6.47 -12.41
N ILE A 100 8.68 -7.13 -12.87
CA ILE A 100 8.30 -7.26 -14.29
C ILE A 100 6.92 -6.61 -14.46
#